data_AF-A0A661QDD5-F1
#
_entry.id   AF-A0A661QDD5-F1
#
_cell.length_a   1.000
_cell.length_b   1.000
_cell.length_c   1.000
_cell.angle_alpha   90.00
_cell.angle_beta   90.00
_cell.angle_gamma   90.00
#
_symmetry.space_group_name_H-M   'P 1'
#
loop_
_entity.id
_entity.type
_entity.pdbx_description
1 polymer ?
#
loop_
_entity_poly.entity_id
_entity_poly.type
_entity_poly.pdbx_seq_one_letter_code
_entity_poly.pdbx_strand_id
1 'polypeptide(L)' 'MSETSVLSNYVDGIIFVIMAGMAPRQTIQKTLETLGNKKVLGIVLNGYTKSYKSYHKYYGNYYSSKQEALT' A
#
# COMPACT_ATOMS: atom_id res chain seq x y z
N MET A 1 -0.20 1.84 -21.44
CA MET A 1 0.61 2.98 -20.97
C MET A 1 0.45 4.22 -21.84
N SER A 2 0.15 4.14 -23.15
CA SER A 2 0.12 5.34 -24.01
C SER A 2 -0.85 6.42 -23.54
N GLU A 3 -2.05 6.05 -23.10
CA GLU A 3 -3.05 7.00 -22.61
C GLU A 3 -2.61 7.71 -21.31
N THR A 4 -2.07 6.96 -20.35
CA THR A 4 -1.58 7.50 -19.08
C THR A 4 -0.39 8.45 -19.26
N SER A 5 0.51 8.15 -20.21
CA SER A 5 1.65 9.01 -20.53
C SER A 5 1.26 10.31 -21.24
N VAL A 6 0.14 10.33 -21.95
CA VAL A 6 -0.39 11.58 -22.52
C VAL A 6 -1.03 12.41 -21.42
N LEU A 7 -1.89 11.80 -20.60
CA LEU A 7 -2.58 12.47 -19.48
C LEU A 7 -1.60 13.02 -18.43
N SER A 8 -0.48 12.33 -18.18
CA SER A 8 0.53 12.80 -17.22
C SER A 8 1.10 14.17 -17.57
N ASN A 9 1.06 14.60 -18.84
CA ASN A 9 1.51 15.92 -19.25
C ASN A 9 0.54 17.04 -18.87
N TYR A 10 -0.75 16.74 -18.69
CA TYR A 10 -1.81 17.71 -18.42
C TYR A 10 -2.21 17.81 -16.95
N VAL A 11 -1.61 17.01 -16.08
CA VAL A 11 -1.87 17.00 -14.64
C VAL A 11 -0.65 17.44 -13.84
N ASP A 12 -0.92 18.04 -12.68
CA ASP A 12 0.10 18.50 -11.73
C ASP A 12 0.62 17.37 -10.83
N GLY A 13 -0.17 16.30 -10.65
CA GLY A 13 0.17 15.21 -9.75
C GLY A 13 -0.54 13.89 -10.07
N ILE A 14 0.12 12.80 -9.71
CA ILE A 14 -0.32 11.42 -9.95
C ILE A 14 -0.21 10.63 -8.64
N ILE A 15 -1.27 9.91 -8.27
CA ILE A 15 -1.21 8.89 -7.21
C ILE A 15 -1.07 7.54 -7.89
N PHE A 16 -0.01 6.80 -7.57
CA PHE A 16 0.25 5.51 -8.18
C PHE A 16 -0.23 4.36 -7.30
N VAL A 17 -1.26 3.63 -7.75
CA VAL A 17 -1.84 2.51 -7.00
C VAL A 17 -1.19 1.21 -7.45
N ILE A 18 -0.68 0.45 -6.49
CA ILE A 18 0.00 -0.83 -6.71
C ILE A 18 -0.73 -1.91 -5.92
N MET A 19 -1.08 -3.02 -6.56
CA MET A 19 -1.60 -4.17 -5.84
C MET A 19 -0.47 -4.94 -5.14
N ALA A 20 -0.62 -5.13 -3.84
CA ALA A 20 0.35 -5.79 -2.98
C ALA A 20 0.64 -7.22 -3.44
N GLY A 21 1.92 -7.57 -3.52
CA GLY A 21 2.36 -8.93 -3.85
C GLY A 21 2.15 -9.35 -5.32
N MET A 22 1.50 -8.54 -6.15
CA MET A 22 1.21 -8.89 -7.54
C MET A 22 2.12 -8.20 -8.55
N ALA A 23 2.57 -6.97 -8.29
CA ALA A 23 3.40 -6.22 -9.22
C ALA A 23 4.90 -6.47 -8.99
N PRO A 24 5.66 -6.95 -10.01
CA PRO A 24 7.12 -7.06 -9.91
C PRO A 24 7.78 -5.69 -9.73
N ARG A 25 8.84 -5.65 -8.92
CA ARG A 25 9.56 -4.40 -8.61
C ARG A 25 10.08 -3.69 -9.86
N GLN A 26 10.60 -4.44 -10.84
CA GLN A 26 11.11 -3.87 -12.09
C GLN A 26 10.00 -3.18 -12.90
N THR A 27 8.78 -3.74 -12.91
CA THR A 27 7.63 -3.15 -13.60
C THR A 27 7.21 -1.83 -12.95
N ILE A 28 7.24 -1.78 -11.62
CA ILE A 28 6.96 -0.56 -10.85
C ILE A 28 7.99 0.52 -11.18
N GLN A 29 9.28 0.18 -11.18
CA GLN A 29 10.37 1.12 -11.51
C GLN A 29 10.25 1.69 -12.93
N LYS A 30 10.06 0.84 -13.94
CA LYS A 30 9.87 1.28 -15.33
C LYS A 30 8.66 2.21 -15.49
N THR A 31 7.58 1.94 -14.75
CA THR A 31 6.37 2.76 -14.79
C THR A 31 6.62 4.15 -14.18
N LEU A 32 7.34 4.21 -13.05
CA LEU A 32 7.73 5.47 -12.42
C LEU A 32 8.63 6.31 -13.33
N GLU A 33 9.60 5.67 -14.01
CA GLU A 33 10.45 6.32 -15.01
C GLU A 33 9.63 6.91 -16.16
N THR A 34 8.61 6.17 -16.63
CA THR A 34 7.74 6.57 -17.74
C THR A 34 6.77 7.70 -17.35
N LEU A 35 6.24 7.69 -16.13
CA LEU A 35 5.31 8.72 -15.63
C LEU A 35 6.03 10.02 -15.21
N GLY A 36 7.34 9.93 -14.97
CA GLY A 36 8.15 11.02 -14.44
C GLY A 36 8.03 11.10 -12.92
N ASN A 37 9.10 10.68 -12.22
CA ASN A 37 9.16 10.63 -10.75
C ASN A 37 8.72 11.92 -10.05
N LYS A 38 8.89 13.09 -10.68
CA LYS A 38 8.52 14.39 -10.11
C LYS A 38 7.01 14.64 -10.00
N LYS A 39 6.19 13.96 -10.82
CA LYS A 39 4.73 14.11 -10.82
C LYS A 39 4.03 13.09 -9.92
N VAL A 40 4.72 12.06 -9.45
CA VAL A 40 4.13 11.06 -8.56
C VAL A 40 4.13 11.59 -7.14
N LEU A 41 2.96 11.94 -6.62
CA LEU A 41 2.77 12.50 -5.28
C LEU A 41 2.95 11.43 -4.18
N GLY A 42 2.63 10.18 -4.52
CA GLY A 42 2.70 9.07 -3.59
C GLY A 42 2.23 7.76 -4.18
N ILE A 43 2.41 6.69 -3.41
CA ILE A 43 2.08 5.32 -3.80
C ILE A 43 1.06 4.76 -2.81
N VAL A 44 -0.01 4.14 -3.33
CA VAL A 44 -0.99 3.40 -2.53
C VAL A 44 -0.77 1.91 -2.76
N LEU A 45 -0.36 1.20 -1.72
CA LEU A 45 -0.23 -0.26 -1.76
C LEU A 45 -1.58 -0.91 -1.42
N ASN A 46 -2.39 -1.15 -2.44
CA ASN A 46 -3.72 -1.73 -2.31
C ASN A 46 -3.67 -3.24 -2.07
N GLY A 47 -4.61 -3.78 -1.29
CA GLY A 47 -4.69 -5.22 -1.02
C GLY A 47 -3.60 -5.74 -0.08
N TYR A 48 -2.91 -4.88 0.66
CA TYR A 48 -1.96 -5.31 1.68
C TYR A 48 -2.70 -5.91 2.88
N THR A 49 -2.62 -7.23 3.06
CA THR A 49 -3.38 -7.98 4.08
C THR A 49 -2.59 -8.31 5.34
N LYS A 50 -1.39 -7.73 5.53
CA LYS A 50 -0.56 -8.06 6.70
C LYS A 50 -1.18 -7.44 7.95
N SER A 51 -2.04 -8.21 8.62
CA SER A 51 -2.44 -7.98 10.00
C SER A 51 -1.17 -7.86 10.84
N TYR A 52 -1.08 -6.82 11.66
CA TYR A 52 -0.06 -6.64 12.69
C TYR A 52 -0.27 -7.75 13.76
N LYS A 53 0.06 -9.00 13.41
CA LYS A 53 -0.24 -10.21 14.20
C LYS A 53 0.34 -10.13 15.62
N SER A 54 1.43 -9.40 15.79
CA SER A 54 2.06 -9.17 17.11
C SER A 54 1.14 -8.38 18.05
N TYR A 55 0.54 -7.28 17.58
CA TYR A 55 -0.22 -6.37 18.43
C TYR A 55 -1.62 -6.93 18.77
N HIS A 56 -2.25 -7.62 17.83
CA HIS A 56 -3.56 -8.25 18.05
C HIS A 56 -3.50 -9.43 19.03
N LYS A 57 -2.41 -10.23 19.00
CA LYS A 57 -2.22 -11.34 19.94
C LYS A 57 -2.07 -10.84 21.38
N TYR A 58 -1.36 -9.73 21.58
CA TYR A 58 -1.16 -9.14 22.91
C TYR A 58 -2.47 -8.65 23.53
N TYR A 59 -3.26 -7.88 22.77
CA TYR A 59 -4.56 -7.37 23.25
C TYR A 59 -5.60 -8.47 23.44
N GLY A 60 -5.67 -9.46 22.54
CA GLY A 60 -6.55 -10.61 22.71
C GLY A 60 -6.26 -11.38 24.00
N ASN A 61 -4.98 -11.63 24.28
CA ASN A 61 -4.57 -12.32 25.50
C ASN A 61 -4.86 -11.51 26.77
N TYR A 62 -4.68 -10.19 26.74
CA TYR A 62 -4.92 -9.31 27.90
C TYR A 62 -6.40 -9.24 28.31
N TYR A 63 -7.32 -9.19 27.33
CA TYR A 63 -8.74 -9.21 27.64
C TYR A 63 -9.24 -10.59 28.06
N SER A 64 -8.70 -11.66 27.45
CA SER A 64 -9.03 -13.04 27.84
C SER A 64 -8.60 -13.35 29.27
N SER A 65 -7.38 -12.96 29.66
CA SER A 65 -6.88 -13.18 31.02
C SER A 65 -7.62 -12.34 32.07
N LYS A 66 -8.06 -11.12 31.72
CA LYS A 66 -8.87 -10.28 32.62
C LYS A 66 -10.27 -10.85 32.86
N GLN A 67 -10.85 -11.52 31.86
CA GLN A 67 -12.17 -12.15 31.97
C GLN A 67 -12.14 -13.38 32.90
N GLU A 68 -11.09 -14.20 32.81
CA GLU A 68 -10.88 -15.38 33.67
C GLU A 68 -10.58 -14.99 35.13
N ALA A 69 -9.92 -13.85 35.37
CA ALA A 69 -9.65 -13.37 36.73
C ALA A 69 -10.86 -12.74 37.45
N LEU A 70 -11.98 -12.56 36.74
CA LEU A 70 -13.23 -11.96 37.25
C LEU A 70 -14.36 -13.00 37.41
N THR A 71 -14.10 -14.28 37.12
CA THR A 71 -15.03 -15.41 37.28
C THR A 71 -14.53 -16.32 38.39
#